data_AF-A0A936SQ87-F1
#
_entry.id   AF-A0A936SQ87-F1
#
_cell.length_a   1.000
_cell.length_b   1.000
_cell.length_c   1.000
_cell.angle_alpha   90.00
_cell.angle_beta   90.00
_cell.angle_gamma   90.00
#
_symmetry.space_group_name_H-M   'P 1'
#
loop_
_entity.id
_entity.type
_entity.pdbx_description
1 polymer ?
#
loop_
_entity_poly.entity_id
_entity_poly.type
_entity_poly.pdbx_seq_one_letter_code
_entity_poly.pdbx_strand_id
1 'polypeptide(L)'
;MRFFAFVTLIVVAFALDLALLGLGLRQPEARLFQPYIAHAAAGERANATATPAPSPTPSPTPTATATPAPTATPTATAAPTATATPIVPTATPRPLPQLLAAHAVAFSPSDRGVRANIRLALSLYHGALTHRIIAPGAVFSFNALLGPRPQRLPWTYITLKPTEPPADQPDAPVAAPTSIQGGGLCDLASRFVMAARPLLPARAFRFVNHVRSNGIHLSGVPTRDSVSIWAVGGGPGEHDLKITNLSQGWLEFNVVRQGAKITVIARLWDRSPDESSP
;
A
#
# COMPACT_ATOMS: atom_id res chain seq x y z
N MET A 1 30.52 -57.93 -20.15
CA MET A 1 31.20 -56.68 -19.73
C MET A 1 30.33 -55.43 -19.87
N ARG A 2 29.55 -55.23 -20.94
CA ARG A 2 28.73 -54.02 -21.16
C ARG A 2 27.61 -53.79 -20.13
N PHE A 3 26.97 -54.86 -19.63
CA PHE A 3 25.92 -54.76 -18.62
C PHE A 3 26.42 -54.21 -17.27
N PHE A 4 27.55 -54.74 -16.79
CA PHE A 4 28.16 -54.25 -15.54
C PHE A 4 28.62 -52.79 -15.66
N ALA A 5 29.19 -52.39 -16.79
CA ALA A 5 29.55 -50.99 -17.03
C ALA A 5 28.33 -50.05 -16.96
N PHE A 6 27.19 -50.46 -17.51
CA PHE A 6 25.94 -49.69 -17.45
C PHE A 6 25.39 -49.58 -16.02
N VAL A 7 25.36 -50.68 -15.27
CA VAL A 7 24.89 -50.68 -13.87
C VAL A 7 25.80 -49.80 -12.99
N THR A 8 27.12 -49.88 -13.17
CA THR A 8 28.06 -49.02 -12.43
C THR A 8 27.81 -47.54 -12.70
N LEU A 9 27.49 -47.16 -13.94
CA LEU A 9 27.25 -45.76 -14.31
C LEU A 9 25.97 -45.22 -13.66
N ILE A 10 24.90 -46.02 -13.59
CA ILE A 10 23.66 -45.66 -12.89
C ILE A 10 23.90 -45.46 -11.39
N VAL A 11 24.63 -46.36 -10.74
CA VAL A 11 24.92 -46.27 -9.30
C VAL A 11 25.75 -45.02 -8.99
N VAL A 12 26.74 -44.69 -9.83
CA VAL A 12 27.56 -43.47 -9.67
C VAL A 12 26.70 -42.22 -9.84
N ALA A 13 25.83 -42.16 -10.85
CA ALA A 13 24.95 -41.02 -11.06
C ALA A 13 24.01 -40.79 -9.86
N PHE A 14 23.40 -41.88 -9.35
CA PHE A 14 22.49 -41.80 -8.21
C PHE A 14 23.21 -41.37 -6.91
N ALA A 15 24.44 -41.85 -6.69
CA ALA A 15 25.26 -41.43 -5.56
C ALA A 15 25.65 -39.94 -5.64
N LEU A 16 25.93 -39.44 -6.85
CA LEU A 16 26.23 -38.03 -7.11
C LEU A 16 25.02 -37.12 -6.81
N ASP A 17 23.83 -37.50 -7.27
CA ASP A 17 22.60 -36.75 -6.99
C ASP A 17 22.30 -36.67 -5.49
N LEU A 18 22.46 -37.79 -4.76
CA LEU A 18 22.29 -37.81 -3.30
C LEU A 18 23.34 -36.96 -2.58
N ALA A 19 24.59 -36.96 -3.05
CA ALA A 19 25.64 -36.12 -2.49
C ALA A 19 25.34 -34.62 -2.71
N LEU A 20 24.90 -34.24 -3.91
CA LEU A 20 24.51 -32.86 -4.23
C LEU A 20 23.30 -32.40 -3.42
N LEU A 21 22.29 -33.27 -3.25
CA LEU A 21 21.14 -33.00 -2.38
C LEU A 21 21.57 -32.82 -0.92
N GLY A 22 22.50 -33.65 -0.43
CA GLY A 22 23.09 -33.54 0.90
C GLY A 22 23.87 -32.23 1.12
N LEU A 23 24.63 -31.77 0.12
CA LEU A 23 25.31 -30.47 0.17
C LEU A 23 24.31 -29.30 0.18
N GLY A 24 23.20 -29.40 -0.57
CA GLY A 24 22.14 -28.40 -0.58
C GLY A 24 21.42 -28.27 0.77
N LEU A 25 21.19 -29.38 1.47
CA LEU A 25 20.57 -29.39 2.79
C LEU A 25 21.53 -28.98 3.92
N ARG A 26 22.85 -29.05 3.69
CA ARG A 26 23.89 -28.66 4.66
C ARG A 26 24.38 -27.23 4.52
N GLN A 27 23.79 -26.40 3.66
CA GLN A 27 23.99 -24.96 3.78
C GLN A 27 23.06 -24.46 4.90
N PRO A 28 23.57 -24.20 6.13
CA PRO A 28 22.78 -23.45 7.08
C PRO A 28 22.50 -22.08 6.46
N GLU A 29 21.44 -21.40 6.89
CA GLU A 29 21.03 -20.05 6.48
C GLU A 29 22.09 -18.96 6.77
N ALA A 30 23.31 -19.14 6.28
CA ALA A 30 24.38 -18.17 6.35
C ALA A 30 24.21 -17.24 5.15
N ARG A 31 23.76 -16.02 5.46
CA ARG A 31 23.85 -14.78 4.64
C ARG A 31 22.65 -14.38 3.77
N LEU A 32 21.44 -14.40 4.32
CA LEU A 32 20.39 -13.46 3.84
C LEU A 32 19.95 -12.44 4.90
N PHE A 33 20.53 -12.49 6.10
CA PHE A 33 20.43 -11.42 7.09
C PHE A 33 21.83 -10.88 7.38
N GLN A 34 22.44 -10.25 6.38
CA GLN A 34 23.40 -9.19 6.69
C GLN A 34 22.53 -7.99 7.07
N PRO A 35 22.39 -7.59 8.34
CA PRO A 35 21.83 -6.29 8.63
C PRO A 35 22.66 -5.29 7.85
N TYR A 36 21.99 -4.49 7.01
CA TYR A 36 22.59 -3.31 6.45
C TYR A 36 22.96 -2.42 7.63
N ILE A 37 24.21 -2.55 8.12
CA ILE A 37 24.82 -1.54 8.95
C ILE A 37 24.96 -0.36 8.01
N ALA A 38 24.02 0.57 8.14
CA ALA A 38 24.19 1.90 7.62
C ALA A 38 25.55 2.37 8.14
N HIS A 39 26.53 2.48 7.24
CA HIS A 39 27.68 3.32 7.48
C HIS A 39 27.13 4.75 7.57
N ALA A 40 26.70 5.10 8.79
CA ALA A 40 26.51 6.47 9.19
C ALA A 40 27.83 7.18 8.88
N ALA A 41 27.74 8.13 7.95
CA ALA A 41 28.82 9.07 7.69
C ALA A 41 29.29 9.62 9.05
N ALA A 42 30.57 9.40 9.33
CA ALA A 42 31.24 9.96 10.49
C ALA A 42 31.26 11.49 10.35
N GLY A 43 30.77 12.17 11.39
CA GLY A 43 30.62 13.61 11.50
C GLY A 43 29.23 13.86 12.07
N GLU A 44 29.04 14.04 13.37
CA GLU A 44 29.67 15.03 14.23
C GLU A 44 29.34 14.63 15.68
N ARG A 45 30.32 14.62 16.59
CA ARG A 45 30.10 14.26 18.00
C ARG A 45 29.27 15.34 18.70
N ALA A 46 27.94 15.21 18.66
CA ALA A 46 27.06 15.94 19.57
C ALA A 46 26.92 15.15 20.87
N ASN A 47 27.37 15.77 21.96
CA ASN A 47 27.32 15.30 23.33
C ASN A 47 25.85 15.10 23.77
N ALA A 48 25.37 13.86 23.74
CA ALA A 48 24.01 13.54 24.16
C ALA A 48 23.95 13.46 25.69
N THR A 49 23.53 14.56 26.32
CA THR A 49 23.11 14.64 27.71
C THR A 49 21.97 13.64 27.96
N ALA A 50 22.17 12.73 28.91
CA ALA A 50 21.18 11.73 29.29
C ALA A 50 19.90 12.41 29.82
N THR A 51 18.78 12.23 29.12
CA THR A 51 17.46 12.66 29.59
C THR A 51 17.03 11.77 30.76
N PRO A 52 16.67 12.34 31.92
CA PRO A 52 16.25 11.57 33.09
C PRO A 52 14.95 10.81 32.82
N ALA A 53 14.87 9.59 33.36
CA ALA A 53 13.71 8.70 33.25
C ALA A 53 12.45 9.36 33.85
N PRO A 54 11.28 9.23 33.22
CA PRO A 54 10.05 9.80 33.75
C PRO A 54 9.67 9.14 35.08
N SER A 55 9.44 9.99 36.08
CA SER A 55 8.96 9.63 37.42
C SER A 55 7.58 8.96 37.34
N PRO A 56 7.29 7.92 38.14
CA PRO A 56 6.00 7.25 38.14
C PRO A 56 4.87 8.22 38.52
N THR A 57 3.85 8.29 37.68
CA THR A 57 2.64 9.07 37.91
C THR A 57 1.86 8.51 39.11
N PRO A 58 1.52 9.32 40.13
CA PRO A 58 0.77 8.85 41.29
C PRO A 58 -0.64 8.40 40.89
N SER A 59 -1.06 7.28 41.47
CA SER A 59 -2.40 6.70 41.31
C SER A 59 -3.46 7.65 41.87
N PRO A 60 -4.60 7.87 41.18
CA PRO A 60 -5.66 8.72 41.70
C PRO A 60 -6.28 8.10 42.97
N THR A 61 -6.34 8.92 44.02
CA THR A 61 -7.01 8.62 45.29
C THR A 61 -8.52 8.55 45.06
N PRO A 62 -9.23 7.54 45.59
CA PRO A 62 -10.69 7.45 45.45
C PRO A 62 -11.37 8.64 46.14
N THR A 63 -12.16 9.38 45.38
CA THR A 63 -12.98 10.50 45.86
C THR A 63 -14.13 9.98 46.71
N ALA A 64 -14.28 10.51 47.92
CA ALA A 64 -15.36 10.17 48.84
C ALA A 64 -16.73 10.47 48.21
N THR A 65 -17.59 9.45 48.19
CA THR A 65 -18.98 9.54 47.74
C THR A 65 -19.77 10.41 48.72
N ALA A 66 -20.32 11.53 48.24
CA ALA A 66 -21.17 12.41 49.04
C ALA A 66 -22.44 11.67 49.49
N THR A 67 -22.72 11.75 50.79
CA THR A 67 -23.93 11.25 51.43
C THR A 67 -25.16 11.99 50.89
N PRO A 68 -26.26 11.29 50.51
CA PRO A 68 -27.46 11.93 50.01
C PRO A 68 -28.08 12.82 51.09
N ALA A 69 -28.35 14.08 50.71
CA ALA A 69 -29.06 15.05 51.53
C ALA A 69 -30.55 14.70 51.67
N PRO A 70 -31.20 15.06 52.78
CA PRO A 70 -32.60 14.73 53.03
C PRO A 70 -33.52 15.34 51.98
N THR A 71 -34.40 14.48 51.46
CA THR A 71 -35.39 14.79 50.44
C THR A 71 -36.43 15.77 51.01
N ALA A 72 -36.56 16.93 50.37
CA ALA A 72 -37.57 17.92 50.73
C ALA A 72 -38.98 17.41 50.42
N THR A 73 -39.91 17.70 51.33
CA THR A 73 -41.34 17.39 51.28
C THR A 73 -41.99 18.00 50.02
N PRO A 74 -42.84 17.25 49.29
CA PRO A 74 -43.45 17.73 48.06
C PRO A 74 -44.42 18.88 48.33
N THR A 75 -44.10 20.05 47.78
CA THR A 75 -45.01 21.20 47.69
C THR A 75 -46.10 20.90 46.65
N ALA A 76 -47.34 21.28 46.95
CA ALA A 76 -48.49 21.07 46.09
C ALA A 76 -48.24 21.57 44.66
N THR A 77 -48.24 20.64 43.72
CA THR A 77 -47.97 20.87 42.30
C THR A 77 -49.11 21.67 41.69
N ALA A 78 -48.80 22.85 41.15
CA ALA A 78 -49.74 23.65 40.37
C ALA A 78 -50.24 22.84 39.16
N ALA A 79 -51.51 23.01 38.82
CA ALA A 79 -52.14 22.32 37.69
C ALA A 79 -51.32 22.51 36.40
N PRO A 80 -51.08 21.43 35.63
CA PRO A 80 -50.21 21.48 34.46
C PRO A 80 -50.75 22.49 33.45
N THR A 81 -49.99 23.56 33.23
CA THR A 81 -50.21 24.46 32.10
C THR A 81 -50.03 23.63 30.82
N ALA A 82 -50.97 23.76 29.88
CA ALA A 82 -50.91 23.05 28.60
C ALA A 82 -49.52 23.25 27.97
N THR A 83 -48.71 22.20 28.00
CA THR A 83 -47.37 22.22 27.43
C THR A 83 -47.54 22.29 25.93
N ALA A 84 -47.10 23.40 25.32
CA ALA A 84 -47.13 23.56 23.88
C ALA A 84 -46.44 22.35 23.25
N THR A 85 -47.15 21.66 22.34
CA THR A 85 -46.61 20.53 21.60
C THR A 85 -45.30 20.98 20.95
N PRO A 86 -44.14 20.39 21.30
CA PRO A 86 -42.88 20.81 20.74
C PRO A 86 -42.97 20.66 19.23
N ILE A 87 -42.83 21.79 18.53
CA ILE A 87 -42.74 21.79 17.07
C ILE A 87 -41.44 21.07 16.77
N VAL A 88 -41.52 19.83 16.29
CA VAL A 88 -40.33 19.11 15.83
C VAL A 88 -39.81 19.90 14.63
N PRO A 89 -38.62 20.49 14.70
CA PRO A 89 -38.09 21.20 13.55
C PRO A 89 -38.03 20.21 12.39
N THR A 90 -38.72 20.52 11.30
CA THR A 90 -38.62 19.77 10.05
C THR A 90 -37.14 19.80 9.66
N ALA A 91 -36.49 18.63 9.67
CA ALA A 91 -35.10 18.54 9.28
C ALA A 91 -34.97 19.06 7.84
N THR A 92 -34.26 20.17 7.66
CA THR A 92 -33.90 20.65 6.32
C THR A 92 -33.06 19.56 5.66
N PRO A 93 -33.43 19.09 4.45
CA PRO A 93 -32.70 18.01 3.79
C PRO A 93 -31.23 18.45 3.59
N ARG A 94 -30.31 17.59 4.03
CA ARG A 94 -28.88 17.81 3.79
C ARG A 94 -28.64 17.72 2.28
N PRO A 95 -27.91 18.68 1.65
CA PRO A 95 -27.62 18.59 0.23
C PRO A 95 -26.82 17.31 -0.06
N LEU A 96 -27.06 16.69 -1.21
CA LEU A 96 -26.32 15.51 -1.65
C LEU A 96 -24.86 15.88 -2.01
N PRO A 97 -23.92 14.93 -1.91
CA PRO A 97 -22.57 15.10 -2.44
C PRO A 97 -22.58 15.40 -3.94
N GLN A 98 -21.76 16.37 -4.35
CA GLN A 98 -21.59 16.80 -5.74
C GLN A 98 -20.22 16.38 -6.27
N LEU A 99 -20.22 15.75 -7.45
CA LEU A 99 -18.99 15.40 -8.17
C LEU A 99 -18.41 16.67 -8.82
N LEU A 100 -17.20 17.04 -8.41
CA LEU A 100 -16.49 18.22 -8.92
C LEU A 100 -15.68 17.88 -10.17
N ALA A 101 -15.01 16.73 -10.18
CA ALA A 101 -14.20 16.28 -11.30
C ALA A 101 -13.99 14.76 -11.26
N ALA A 102 -13.72 14.16 -12.41
CA ALA A 102 -13.37 12.75 -12.50
C ALA A 102 -12.36 12.48 -13.62
N HIS A 103 -11.50 11.50 -13.42
CA HIS A 103 -10.59 11.01 -14.44
C HIS A 103 -10.39 9.50 -14.30
N ALA A 104 -10.24 8.81 -15.43
CA ALA A 104 -10.14 7.36 -15.46
C ALA A 104 -9.03 6.90 -16.38
N VAL A 105 -8.27 5.89 -15.93
CA VAL A 105 -7.18 5.29 -16.69
C VAL A 105 -7.41 3.79 -16.74
N ALA A 106 -7.46 3.25 -17.96
CA ALA A 106 -7.63 1.82 -18.19
C ALA A 106 -6.37 1.20 -18.77
N PHE A 107 -6.11 -0.04 -18.41
CA PHE A 107 -5.01 -0.84 -18.94
C PHE A 107 -5.36 -2.33 -18.92
N SER A 108 -4.66 -3.11 -19.74
CA SER A 108 -4.86 -4.56 -19.84
C SER A 108 -3.50 -5.24 -19.87
N PRO A 109 -2.99 -5.74 -18.72
CA PRO A 109 -1.69 -6.40 -18.69
C PRO A 109 -1.71 -7.66 -19.54
N SER A 110 -0.77 -7.78 -20.48
CA SER A 110 -0.65 -8.92 -21.40
C SER A 110 -0.11 -10.17 -20.70
N ASP A 111 0.77 -10.01 -19.71
CA ASP A 111 1.34 -11.10 -18.95
C ASP A 111 0.37 -11.69 -17.91
N ARG A 112 0.31 -13.03 -17.83
CA ARG A 112 -0.62 -13.75 -16.95
C ARG A 112 -0.24 -13.62 -15.47
N GLY A 113 1.05 -13.66 -15.14
CA GLY A 113 1.52 -13.51 -13.76
C GLY A 113 1.29 -12.08 -13.25
N VAL A 114 1.51 -11.08 -14.10
CA VAL A 114 1.20 -9.66 -13.80
C VAL A 114 -0.28 -9.51 -13.44
N ARG A 115 -1.18 -10.09 -14.25
CA ARG A 115 -2.62 -10.08 -13.93
C ARG A 115 -2.94 -10.81 -12.62
N ALA A 116 -2.26 -11.92 -12.33
CA ALA A 116 -2.46 -12.67 -11.09
C ALA A 116 -2.04 -11.85 -9.85
N ASN A 117 -0.89 -11.18 -9.90
CA ASN A 117 -0.41 -10.29 -8.83
C ASN A 117 -1.37 -9.12 -8.59
N ILE A 118 -1.83 -8.46 -9.67
CA ILE A 118 -2.80 -7.36 -9.53
C ILE A 118 -4.13 -7.87 -8.94
N ARG A 119 -4.61 -9.03 -9.38
CA ARG A 119 -5.83 -9.63 -8.82
C ARG A 119 -5.67 -9.91 -7.32
N LEU A 120 -4.54 -10.50 -6.92
CA LEU A 120 -4.24 -10.76 -5.52
C LEU A 120 -4.25 -9.44 -4.72
N ALA A 121 -3.51 -8.43 -5.19
CA ALA A 121 -3.45 -7.11 -4.57
C ALA A 121 -4.84 -6.49 -4.35
N LEU A 122 -5.71 -6.56 -5.37
CA LEU A 122 -7.07 -6.03 -5.31
C LEU A 122 -8.01 -6.87 -4.45
N SER A 123 -7.73 -8.14 -4.19
CA SER A 123 -8.53 -8.99 -3.29
C SER A 123 -8.11 -8.92 -1.82
N LEU A 124 -6.90 -8.45 -1.54
CA LEU A 124 -6.38 -8.38 -0.18
C LEU A 124 -7.11 -7.32 0.66
N TYR A 125 -7.13 -7.55 1.98
CA TYR A 125 -7.73 -6.66 2.98
C TYR A 125 -9.14 -6.20 2.60
N HIS A 126 -9.99 -7.14 2.19
CA HIS A 126 -11.39 -6.89 1.80
C HIS A 126 -11.54 -5.89 0.65
N GLY A 127 -10.62 -5.90 -0.32
CA GLY A 127 -10.67 -4.94 -1.41
C GLY A 127 -10.15 -3.56 -1.02
N ALA A 128 -9.15 -3.51 -0.14
CA ALA A 128 -8.61 -2.23 0.33
C ALA A 128 -8.11 -1.32 -0.80
N LEU A 129 -7.74 -1.87 -1.95
CA LEU A 129 -7.33 -1.09 -3.12
C LEU A 129 -8.46 -0.90 -4.16
N THR A 130 -9.63 -1.54 -3.99
CA THR A 130 -10.73 -1.41 -4.96
C THR A 130 -11.56 -0.16 -4.75
N HIS A 131 -11.71 0.29 -3.49
CA HIS A 131 -12.45 1.50 -3.17
C HIS A 131 -11.81 2.24 -2.00
N ARG A 132 -11.40 3.49 -2.23
CA ARG A 132 -10.76 4.32 -1.22
C ARG A 132 -11.19 5.76 -1.30
N ILE A 133 -11.56 6.30 -0.16
CA ILE A 133 -11.93 7.70 0.01
C ILE A 133 -10.84 8.36 0.89
N ILE A 134 -10.38 9.53 0.46
CA ILE A 134 -9.29 10.27 1.09
C ILE A 134 -9.81 11.68 1.39
N ALA A 135 -9.94 11.98 2.68
CA ALA A 135 -10.35 13.30 3.15
C ALA A 135 -9.37 14.41 2.71
N PRO A 136 -9.80 15.68 2.65
CA PRO A 136 -8.89 16.81 2.48
C PRO A 136 -7.73 16.76 3.49
N GLY A 137 -6.50 16.89 3.01
CA GLY A 137 -5.26 16.83 3.80
C GLY A 137 -4.78 15.41 4.16
N ALA A 138 -5.60 14.37 4.00
CA ALA A 138 -5.22 13.00 4.32
C ALA A 138 -4.23 12.40 3.30
N VAL A 139 -3.49 11.38 3.73
CA VAL A 139 -2.49 10.69 2.92
C VAL A 139 -2.93 9.25 2.66
N PHE A 140 -3.01 8.89 1.38
CA PHE A 140 -3.09 7.51 0.92
C PHE A 140 -1.69 6.92 0.82
N SER A 141 -1.49 5.71 1.34
CA SER A 141 -0.28 4.90 1.18
C SER A 141 -0.66 3.57 0.53
N PHE A 142 -0.08 3.28 -0.63
CA PHE A 142 -0.40 2.07 -1.39
C PHE A 142 0.03 0.81 -0.64
N ASN A 143 1.26 0.81 -0.11
CA ASN A 143 1.78 -0.35 0.62
C ASN A 143 1.06 -0.58 1.95
N ALA A 144 0.64 0.48 2.66
CA ALA A 144 -0.12 0.33 3.90
C ALA A 144 -1.46 -0.42 3.67
N LEU A 145 -2.07 -0.25 2.50
CA LEU A 145 -3.30 -0.95 2.13
C LEU A 145 -3.09 -2.41 1.72
N LEU A 146 -1.85 -2.80 1.39
CA LEU A 146 -1.44 -4.19 1.22
C LEU A 146 -1.07 -4.86 2.56
N GLY A 147 -1.23 -4.15 3.69
CA GLY A 147 -1.03 -4.68 5.04
C GLY A 147 0.36 -4.50 5.63
N PRO A 148 0.63 -5.08 6.81
CA PRO A 148 1.86 -4.82 7.56
C PRO A 148 3.10 -5.48 6.95
N ARG A 149 2.95 -6.50 6.11
CA ARG A 149 4.05 -7.27 5.52
C ARG A 149 3.81 -7.62 4.05
N PRO A 150 3.68 -6.64 3.14
CA PRO A 150 3.42 -6.90 1.73
C PRO A 150 4.47 -7.81 1.08
N GLN A 151 5.70 -7.84 1.60
CA GLN A 151 6.79 -8.73 1.18
C GLN A 151 6.52 -10.21 1.34
N ARG A 152 5.63 -10.60 2.27
CA ARG A 152 5.34 -12.01 2.57
C ARG A 152 4.15 -12.54 1.79
N LEU A 153 3.52 -11.71 0.96
CA LEU A 153 2.41 -12.14 0.14
C LEU A 153 2.92 -13.07 -0.97
N PRO A 154 2.11 -14.06 -1.40
CA PRO A 154 2.51 -15.08 -2.36
C PRO A 154 2.53 -14.51 -3.80
N TRP A 155 3.38 -13.51 -4.03
CA TRP A 155 3.56 -12.88 -5.32
C TRP A 155 4.19 -13.85 -6.31
N THR A 156 3.62 -13.90 -7.51
CA THR A 156 4.25 -14.56 -8.64
C THR A 156 5.44 -13.73 -9.11
N TYR A 157 6.57 -14.38 -9.36
CA TYR A 157 7.72 -13.78 -10.01
C TYR A 157 7.45 -13.61 -11.50
N ILE A 158 7.75 -12.41 -12.00
CA ILE A 158 7.61 -12.09 -13.42
C ILE A 158 8.99 -11.85 -13.99
N THR A 159 9.36 -12.64 -14.99
CA THR A 159 10.57 -12.36 -15.78
C THR A 159 10.28 -11.19 -16.69
N LEU A 160 10.88 -10.05 -16.39
CA LEU A 160 10.86 -8.92 -17.29
C LEU A 160 11.88 -9.16 -18.39
N LYS A 161 11.39 -9.18 -19.63
CA LYS A 161 12.29 -9.06 -20.77
C LYS A 161 12.80 -7.62 -20.79
N PRO A 162 14.13 -7.41 -20.85
CA PRO A 162 14.70 -6.09 -21.02
C PRO A 162 14.08 -5.41 -22.23
N THR A 163 13.85 -4.11 -22.13
CA THR A 163 13.54 -3.30 -23.31
C THR A 163 14.74 -3.38 -24.25
N GLU A 164 14.51 -3.64 -25.54
CA GLU A 164 15.58 -3.55 -26.54
C GLU A 164 16.23 -2.16 -26.47
N PRO A 165 17.56 -2.08 -26.65
CA PRO A 165 18.24 -0.80 -26.69
C PRO A 165 17.59 0.11 -27.75
N PRO A 166 17.59 1.44 -27.52
CA PRO A 166 17.26 2.39 -28.57
C PRO A 166 18.01 2.07 -29.87
N ALA A 167 17.35 2.19 -31.02
CA ALA A 167 17.92 1.80 -32.32
C ALA A 167 19.21 2.58 -32.68
N ASP A 168 19.43 3.73 -32.04
CA ASP A 168 20.62 4.59 -32.14
C ASP A 168 21.80 4.12 -31.27
N GLN A 169 21.65 3.05 -30.47
CA GLN A 169 22.72 2.46 -29.66
C GLN A 169 22.78 0.92 -29.81
N PRO A 170 23.17 0.41 -31.00
CA PRO A 170 23.19 -1.03 -31.28
C PRO A 170 24.20 -1.82 -30.42
N ASP A 171 25.25 -1.16 -29.92
CA ASP A 171 26.30 -1.80 -29.12
C ASP A 171 26.05 -1.73 -27.61
N ALA A 172 24.93 -1.16 -27.16
CA ALA A 172 24.61 -1.14 -25.73
C ALA A 172 24.41 -2.59 -25.23
N PRO A 173 25.05 -2.98 -24.11
CA PRO A 173 24.93 -4.33 -23.60
C PRO A 173 23.47 -4.66 -23.29
N VAL A 174 22.96 -5.74 -23.89
CA VAL A 174 21.62 -6.25 -23.61
C VAL A 174 21.58 -6.65 -22.14
N ALA A 175 20.79 -5.95 -21.34
CA ALA A 175 20.64 -6.28 -19.94
C ALA A 175 20.16 -7.73 -19.78
N ALA A 176 20.62 -8.44 -18.76
CA ALA A 176 20.13 -9.79 -18.50
C ALA A 176 18.64 -9.75 -18.09
N PRO A 177 17.83 -10.76 -18.43
CA PRO A 177 16.45 -10.83 -17.97
C PRO A 177 16.40 -10.83 -16.44
N THR A 178 15.63 -9.91 -15.87
CA THR A 178 15.46 -9.77 -14.42
C THR A 178 14.13 -10.37 -13.99
N SER A 179 14.16 -11.30 -13.04
CA SER A 179 12.95 -11.79 -12.38
C SER A 179 12.55 -10.85 -11.26
N ILE A 180 11.36 -10.25 -11.36
CA ILE A 180 10.84 -9.31 -10.36
C ILE A 180 9.62 -9.91 -9.69
N GLN A 181 9.72 -10.08 -8.38
CA GLN A 181 8.60 -10.49 -7.54
C GLN A 181 7.57 -9.35 -7.46
N GLY A 182 6.28 -9.65 -7.65
CA GLY A 182 5.22 -8.65 -7.56
C GLY A 182 5.08 -7.77 -8.81
N GLY A 183 5.65 -8.20 -9.95
CA GLY A 183 5.41 -7.55 -11.24
C GLY A 183 3.90 -7.33 -11.46
N GLY A 184 3.54 -6.09 -11.82
CA GLY A 184 2.15 -5.62 -11.91
C GLY A 184 1.70 -4.64 -10.84
N LEU A 185 2.27 -4.72 -9.63
CA LEU A 185 1.99 -3.76 -8.56
C LEU A 185 2.45 -2.34 -8.95
N CYS A 186 3.67 -2.21 -9.49
CA CYS A 186 4.20 -0.94 -10.01
C CYS A 186 3.30 -0.33 -11.10
N ASP A 187 2.76 -1.16 -12.01
CA ASP A 187 1.85 -0.71 -13.06
C ASP A 187 0.53 -0.23 -12.45
N LEU A 188 -0.08 -1.01 -11.55
CA LEU A 188 -1.30 -0.60 -10.83
C LEU A 188 -1.09 0.71 -10.06
N ALA A 189 -0.02 0.83 -9.27
CA ALA A 189 0.29 2.04 -8.51
C ALA A 189 0.52 3.26 -9.44
N SER A 190 1.16 3.05 -10.59
CA SER A 190 1.29 4.10 -11.61
C SER A 190 -0.07 4.56 -12.14
N ARG A 191 -1.06 3.66 -12.28
CA ARG A 191 -2.43 4.04 -12.69
C ARG A 191 -3.17 4.87 -11.65
N PHE A 192 -2.91 4.68 -10.35
CA PHE A 192 -3.41 5.59 -9.32
C PHE A 192 -2.86 7.00 -9.50
N VAL A 193 -1.55 7.14 -9.78
CA VAL A 193 -0.94 8.45 -10.07
C VAL A 193 -1.54 9.07 -11.32
N MET A 194 -1.62 8.32 -12.43
CA MET A 194 -2.19 8.83 -13.67
C MET A 194 -3.65 9.27 -13.50
N ALA A 195 -4.46 8.49 -12.78
CA ALA A 195 -5.87 8.81 -12.53
C ALA A 195 -6.02 10.10 -11.70
N ALA A 196 -5.20 10.30 -10.66
CA ALA A 196 -5.31 11.47 -9.79
C ALA A 196 -4.57 12.72 -10.29
N ARG A 197 -3.62 12.60 -11.23
CA ARG A 197 -2.78 13.72 -11.67
C ARG A 197 -3.55 14.90 -12.26
N PRO A 198 -4.67 14.73 -12.98
CA PRO A 198 -5.49 15.87 -13.41
C PRO A 198 -6.26 16.55 -12.26
N LEU A 199 -6.39 15.88 -11.11
CA LEU A 199 -7.20 16.34 -9.98
C LEU A 199 -6.35 16.95 -8.85
N LEU A 200 -5.05 16.65 -8.81
CA LEU A 200 -4.13 17.06 -7.75
C LEU A 200 -2.85 17.68 -8.31
N PRO A 201 -2.22 18.63 -7.60
CA PRO A 201 -0.94 19.20 -8.01
C PRO A 201 0.19 18.18 -7.92
N ALA A 202 1.28 18.37 -8.68
CA ALA A 202 2.42 17.44 -8.72
C ALA A 202 3.03 17.12 -7.35
N ARG A 203 3.06 18.10 -6.43
CA ARG A 203 3.58 17.93 -5.05
C ARG A 203 2.73 17.00 -4.17
N ALA A 204 1.53 16.63 -4.61
CA ALA A 204 0.69 15.65 -3.91
C ALA A 204 1.24 14.22 -3.99
N PHE A 205 2.15 13.94 -4.93
CA PHE A 205 2.66 12.61 -5.20
C PHE A 205 4.08 12.44 -4.66
N ARG A 206 4.29 11.42 -3.83
CA ARG A 206 5.62 10.99 -3.39
C ARG A 206 5.81 9.51 -3.67
N PHE A 207 6.76 9.21 -4.53
CA PHE A 207 7.13 7.84 -4.90
C PHE A 207 8.54 7.81 -5.51
N VAL A 208 9.14 6.62 -5.57
CA VAL A 208 10.38 6.39 -6.31
C VAL A 208 10.06 6.13 -7.77
N ASN A 209 10.72 6.81 -8.68
CA ASN A 209 10.44 6.64 -10.11
C ASN A 209 11.02 5.33 -10.65
N HIS A 210 10.20 4.50 -11.27
CA HIS A 210 10.57 3.16 -11.75
C HIS A 210 11.64 3.17 -12.85
N VAL A 211 11.58 4.15 -13.76
CA VAL A 211 12.59 4.28 -14.83
C VAL A 211 13.93 4.70 -14.22
N ARG A 212 13.92 5.63 -13.25
CA ARG A 212 15.15 6.06 -12.58
C ARG A 212 15.75 4.99 -11.67
N SER A 213 14.92 4.18 -11.02
CA SER A 213 15.42 3.15 -10.09
C SER A 213 15.86 1.88 -10.81
N ASN A 214 15.14 1.47 -11.86
CA ASN A 214 15.30 0.15 -12.48
C ASN A 214 15.66 0.22 -13.97
N GLY A 215 15.64 1.39 -14.61
CA GLY A 215 15.84 1.54 -16.06
C GLY A 215 14.69 1.04 -16.93
N ILE A 216 13.59 0.56 -16.33
CA ILE A 216 12.51 -0.11 -17.06
C ILE A 216 11.30 0.81 -17.24
N HIS A 217 10.87 0.97 -18.48
CA HIS A 217 9.63 1.65 -18.83
C HIS A 217 8.42 0.74 -18.66
N LEU A 218 7.36 1.26 -18.01
CA LEU A 218 6.09 0.56 -17.90
C LEU A 218 5.22 0.91 -19.12
N SER A 219 4.66 -0.12 -19.77
CA SER A 219 3.90 0.06 -21.01
C SER A 219 2.68 0.98 -20.81
N GLY A 220 2.57 2.02 -21.63
CA GLY A 220 1.49 3.00 -21.57
C GLY A 220 1.47 3.85 -20.29
N VAL A 221 2.58 3.93 -19.55
CA VAL A 221 2.74 4.81 -18.39
C VAL A 221 3.79 5.87 -18.72
N PRO A 222 3.46 7.18 -18.67
CA PRO A 222 4.45 8.23 -18.84
C PRO A 222 5.58 8.13 -17.80
N THR A 223 6.82 8.43 -18.18
CA THR A 223 7.98 8.34 -17.25
C THR A 223 7.73 9.07 -15.93
N ARG A 224 7.12 10.26 -15.96
CA ARG A 224 6.81 11.06 -14.76
C ARG A 224 5.72 10.47 -13.83
N ASP A 225 5.02 9.43 -14.28
CA ASP A 225 3.96 8.72 -13.57
C ASP A 225 4.39 7.28 -13.23
N SER A 226 5.60 6.88 -13.64
CA SER A 226 6.11 5.52 -13.50
C SER A 226 6.57 5.28 -12.06
N VAL A 227 5.73 4.61 -11.28
CA VAL A 227 5.91 4.34 -9.85
C VAL A 227 6.67 3.04 -9.64
N SER A 228 7.72 3.12 -8.82
CA SER A 228 8.42 1.97 -8.26
C SER A 228 7.92 1.70 -6.86
N ILE A 229 7.26 0.57 -6.67
CA ILE A 229 6.99 0.02 -5.34
C ILE A 229 7.66 -1.34 -5.23
N TRP A 230 8.45 -1.51 -4.18
CA TRP A 230 9.06 -2.79 -3.89
C TRP A 230 8.27 -3.45 -2.78
N ALA A 231 7.63 -4.57 -3.11
CA ALA A 231 7.13 -5.45 -2.09
C ALA A 231 8.30 -6.17 -1.40
N VAL A 232 9.52 -6.26 -1.95
CA VAL A 232 10.56 -7.18 -1.45
C VAL A 232 11.89 -6.46 -1.26
N GLY A 233 12.47 -6.55 -0.06
CA GLY A 233 13.84 -6.11 0.23
C GLY A 233 14.04 -4.63 0.60
N GLY A 234 13.09 -3.74 0.32
CA GLY A 234 13.13 -2.35 0.78
C GLY A 234 12.83 -2.24 2.27
N GLY A 235 13.54 -1.38 2.99
CA GLY A 235 13.20 -1.05 4.37
C GLY A 235 11.78 -0.47 4.47
N PRO A 236 11.14 -0.48 5.66
CA PRO A 236 9.83 0.10 5.85
C PRO A 236 9.76 1.53 5.30
N GLY A 237 8.96 1.75 4.25
CA GLY A 237 8.67 3.07 3.69
C GLY A 237 9.62 3.61 2.60
N GLU A 238 10.66 2.87 2.20
CA GLU A 238 11.61 3.36 1.17
C GLU A 238 11.02 3.38 -0.25
N HIS A 239 10.06 2.50 -0.56
CA HIS A 239 9.48 2.36 -1.89
C HIS A 239 7.96 2.19 -1.84
N ASP A 240 7.27 3.25 -1.40
CA ASP A 240 5.82 3.36 -1.33
C ASP A 240 5.30 4.45 -2.28
N LEU A 241 4.06 4.30 -2.73
CA LEU A 241 3.32 5.38 -3.35
C LEU A 241 2.48 6.08 -2.28
N LYS A 242 2.80 7.36 -2.04
CA LYS A 242 1.98 8.23 -1.21
C LYS A 242 1.30 9.31 -2.04
N ILE A 243 0.00 9.46 -1.82
CA ILE A 243 -0.83 10.51 -2.45
C ILE A 243 -1.47 11.32 -1.33
N THR A 244 -1.06 12.58 -1.19
CA THR A 244 -1.70 13.52 -0.25
C THR A 244 -2.82 14.24 -0.97
N ASN A 245 -4.05 14.17 -0.45
CA ASN A 245 -5.15 14.94 -1.01
C ASN A 245 -5.01 16.42 -0.63
N LEU A 246 -4.35 17.20 -1.49
CA LEU A 246 -4.15 18.64 -1.30
C LEU A 246 -5.30 19.50 -1.84
N SER A 247 -6.42 18.88 -2.25
CA SER A 247 -7.63 19.60 -2.64
C SER A 247 -8.46 19.95 -1.40
N GLN A 248 -9.52 20.77 -1.60
CA GLN A 248 -10.53 21.02 -0.56
C GLN A 248 -11.64 19.95 -0.54
N GLY A 249 -11.67 19.06 -1.54
CA GLY A 249 -12.69 18.04 -1.70
C GLY A 249 -12.24 16.64 -1.27
N TRP A 250 -13.15 15.70 -1.29
CA TRP A 250 -12.89 14.29 -0.98
C TRP A 250 -12.46 13.56 -2.24
N LEU A 251 -11.27 12.94 -2.21
CA LEU A 251 -10.75 12.17 -3.33
C LEU A 251 -11.15 10.71 -3.17
N GLU A 252 -11.91 10.19 -4.12
CA GLU A 252 -12.30 8.79 -4.20
C GLU A 252 -11.51 8.09 -5.32
N PHE A 253 -10.91 6.95 -5.02
CA PHE A 253 -10.43 5.98 -5.98
C PHE A 253 -11.38 4.78 -6.06
N ASN A 254 -11.72 4.38 -7.28
CA ASN A 254 -12.50 3.18 -7.56
C ASN A 254 -11.81 2.38 -8.66
N VAL A 255 -11.48 1.11 -8.39
CA VAL A 255 -10.83 0.21 -9.33
C VAL A 255 -11.81 -0.85 -9.80
N VAL A 256 -12.19 -0.75 -11.07
CA VAL A 256 -13.13 -1.68 -11.71
C VAL A 256 -12.36 -2.66 -12.58
N ARG A 257 -12.77 -3.94 -12.53
CA ARG A 257 -12.23 -5.00 -13.38
C ARG A 257 -13.30 -5.54 -14.31
N GLN A 258 -12.98 -5.61 -15.60
CA GLN A 258 -13.81 -6.20 -16.66
C GLN A 258 -12.96 -7.20 -17.45
N GLY A 259 -12.98 -8.47 -17.04
CA GLY A 259 -12.09 -9.49 -17.59
C GLY A 259 -10.62 -9.20 -17.29
N ALA A 260 -9.83 -8.95 -18.36
CA ALA A 260 -8.42 -8.57 -18.26
C ALA A 260 -8.20 -7.06 -18.15
N LYS A 261 -9.21 -6.24 -18.49
CA LYS A 261 -9.17 -4.79 -18.41
C LYS A 261 -9.35 -4.36 -16.96
N ILE A 262 -8.47 -3.48 -16.50
CA ILE A 262 -8.53 -2.84 -15.19
C ILE A 262 -8.65 -1.33 -15.43
N THR A 263 -9.58 -0.69 -14.76
CA THR A 263 -9.79 0.76 -14.84
C THR A 263 -9.67 1.35 -13.44
N VAL A 264 -8.74 2.29 -13.27
CA VAL A 264 -8.61 3.09 -12.05
C VAL A 264 -9.30 4.43 -12.30
N ILE A 265 -10.31 4.74 -11.50
CA ILE A 265 -11.10 5.96 -11.59
C ILE A 265 -10.79 6.79 -10.35
N ALA A 266 -10.40 8.05 -10.54
CA ALA A 266 -10.30 9.04 -9.48
C ALA A 266 -11.45 10.03 -9.62
N ARG A 267 -12.14 10.33 -8.52
CA ARG A 267 -13.24 11.30 -8.45
C ARG A 267 -12.99 12.28 -7.32
N LEU A 268 -13.27 13.54 -7.56
CA LEU A 268 -13.18 14.59 -6.56
C LEU A 268 -14.60 15.06 -6.22
N TRP A 269 -14.96 14.99 -4.95
CA TRP A 269 -16.28 15.34 -4.42
C TRP A 269 -16.19 16.57 -3.52
N ASP A 270 -17.27 17.35 -3.41
CA ASP A 270 -17.34 18.49 -2.48
C ASP A 270 -17.39 18.06 -1.00
N ARG A 271 -18.00 16.90 -0.71
CA ARG A 271 -18.13 16.27 0.61
C ARG A 271 -17.94 14.75 0.48
N SER A 272 -17.94 14.03 1.60
CA SER A 272 -17.75 12.58 1.57
C SER A 272 -18.91 11.90 0.84
N PRO A 273 -18.68 11.04 -0.16
CA PRO A 273 -19.75 10.36 -0.89
C PRO A 273 -20.53 9.36 -0.01
N ASP A 274 -19.92 8.86 1.07
CA ASP A 274 -20.54 7.89 1.99
C ASP A 274 -21.60 8.52 2.91
N GLU A 275 -21.64 9.86 3.04
CA GLU A 275 -22.64 10.55 3.87
C GLU A 275 -24.04 10.61 3.24
N SER A 276 -24.24 9.95 2.09
CA SER A 276 -25.50 9.92 1.37
C SER A 276 -26.44 8.76 1.76
N SER A 277 -26.02 7.85 2.65
CA SER A 277 -26.91 6.84 3.22
C SER A 277 -27.73 7.43 4.37
N PRO A 278 -29.08 7.49 4.26
CA PRO A 278 -29.97 7.92 5.35
C PRO A 278 -29.96 6.93 6.52
#